data_AF-A0A6A2WZV4-F1
#
_entry.id   AF-A0A6A2WZV4-F1
#
_cell.length_a   1.000
_cell.length_b   1.000
_cell.length_c   1.000
_cell.angle_alpha   90.00
_cell.angle_beta   90.00
_cell.angle_gamma   90.00
#
_symmetry.space_group_name_H-M   'P 1'
#
loop_
_entity.id
_entity.type
_entity.pdbx_description
1 polymer ?
#
loop_
_entity_poly.entity_id
_entity_poly.type
_entity_poly.pdbx_seq_one_letter_code
_entity_poly.pdbx_strand_id
1 'polypeptide(L)'
;MSSLSHTNTSPFVVFPAELIAKQRSYSKLSSSTHGSFSNLNRPLANFPPKDWGDIFLCPSKMNVDGETQLQHEEWKEVRRMIKVPDVDELHKLRLIDTIKRLGVSYHFEIEIEEALNNVYEHHYQYHQTLESTSLRFRLLRESGFSASSGNFSKSLTSDVKCLLELYEAAHLLVHGEHILEEALVFTTTHLQLAKAAGNLECPLSAFVSNALYQPLRKTLHISSSGSK
;
A
#
# COMPACT_ATOMS: atom_id res chain seq x y z
N MET A 1 39.65 59.22 -9.88
CA MET A 1 39.99 59.47 -8.46
C MET A 1 39.33 58.35 -7.67
N SER A 2 40.05 57.25 -7.44
CA SER A 2 40.64 56.89 -6.13
C SER A 2 39.56 56.27 -5.21
N SER A 3 39.54 54.93 -5.07
CA SER A 3 40.12 54.18 -3.92
C SER A 3 39.12 54.11 -2.73
N LEU A 4 38.72 53.01 -2.10
CA LEU A 4 39.45 51.85 -1.55
C LEU A 4 38.50 50.69 -1.20
N SER A 5 39.13 49.52 -1.10
CA SER A 5 38.79 48.21 -0.51
C SER A 5 37.82 48.16 0.69
N HIS A 6 37.08 47.06 0.83
CA HIS A 6 37.44 45.99 1.78
C HIS A 6 36.58 44.72 1.59
N THR A 7 37.26 43.61 1.32
CA THR A 7 36.76 42.22 1.33
C THR A 7 36.65 41.74 2.78
N ASN A 8 35.49 41.23 3.20
CA ASN A 8 35.34 40.61 4.51
C ASN A 8 35.42 39.09 4.38
N THR A 9 36.61 38.56 4.68
CA THR A 9 36.94 37.15 4.79
C THR A 9 36.46 36.59 6.13
N SER A 10 35.59 35.58 6.05
CA SER A 10 35.14 34.77 7.18
C SER A 10 36.29 33.96 7.78
N PRO A 11 36.55 34.01 9.10
CA PRO A 11 37.54 33.14 9.73
C PRO A 11 36.93 31.76 10.01
N PHE A 12 37.39 30.77 9.25
CA PHE A 12 37.35 29.36 9.63
C PHE A 12 38.11 29.17 10.95
N VAL A 13 37.41 28.76 12.01
CA VAL A 13 38.05 28.27 13.23
C VAL A 13 38.14 26.74 13.13
N VAL A 14 39.35 26.28 12.90
CA VAL A 14 39.77 24.88 13.00
C VAL A 14 39.89 24.53 14.49
N PHE A 15 39.17 23.51 14.95
CA PHE A 15 39.39 22.92 16.28
C PHE A 15 40.24 21.65 16.15
N PRO A 16 41.31 21.50 16.95
CA PRO A 16 42.14 20.31 16.95
C PRO A 16 41.45 19.15 17.69
N ALA A 17 41.66 17.95 17.18
CA ALA A 17 41.28 16.69 17.82
C ALA A 17 42.31 16.33 18.90
N GLU A 18 41.90 16.20 20.16
CA GLU A 18 42.63 15.39 21.14
C GLU A 18 41.72 14.86 22.26
N LEU A 19 41.43 13.57 22.13
CA LEU A 19 41.46 12.50 23.12
C LEU A 19 41.59 12.90 24.62
N ILE A 20 40.51 12.84 25.39
CA ILE A 20 40.58 12.53 26.84
C ILE A 20 39.49 11.53 27.21
N ALA A 21 39.91 10.28 27.37
CA ALA A 21 39.16 9.27 28.09
C ALA A 21 38.97 9.72 29.54
N LYS A 22 37.71 9.88 29.98
CA LYS A 22 37.39 10.05 31.40
C LYS A 22 36.48 8.92 31.83
N GLN A 23 37.06 8.00 32.60
CA GLN A 23 36.35 6.98 33.36
C GLN A 23 35.24 7.67 34.16
N ARG A 24 33.98 7.30 33.86
CA ARG A 24 32.82 7.72 34.64
C ARG A 24 32.73 6.77 35.83
N SER A 25 33.40 7.12 36.92
CA SER A 25 33.21 6.48 38.22
C SER A 25 31.75 6.64 38.64
N TYR A 26 31.04 5.53 38.83
CA TYR A 26 29.69 5.55 39.39
C TYR A 26 29.79 5.94 40.87
N SER A 27 29.40 7.16 41.22
CA SER A 27 29.17 7.54 42.61
C SER A 27 27.92 6.82 43.12
N LYS A 28 28.14 5.94 44.09
CA LYS A 28 27.10 5.26 44.87
C LYS A 28 26.37 6.32 45.71
N LEU A 29 25.16 6.70 45.31
CA LEU A 29 24.32 7.62 46.08
C LEU A 29 23.80 6.91 47.34
N SER A 30 24.14 7.49 48.49
CA SER A 30 23.70 7.08 49.81
C SER A 30 22.19 7.29 49.98
N SER A 31 21.50 6.29 50.52
CA SER A 31 20.07 6.35 50.84
C SER A 31 19.81 7.20 52.09
N SER A 32 18.96 8.22 51.95
CA SER A 32 18.42 9.00 53.06
C SER A 32 16.94 8.66 53.26
N THR A 33 16.63 8.01 54.38
CA THR A 33 15.27 7.65 54.82
C THR A 33 14.69 8.73 55.72
N HIS A 34 13.59 9.33 55.28
CA HIS A 34 12.30 9.50 55.99
C HIS A 34 11.57 10.77 55.55
N GLY A 35 10.73 10.61 54.53
CA GLY A 35 9.53 11.40 54.30
C GLY A 35 8.43 10.40 53.96
N SER A 36 7.39 10.33 54.80
CA SER A 36 6.23 9.45 54.60
C SER A 36 5.47 9.89 53.35
N PHE A 37 5.84 9.33 52.20
CA PHE A 37 4.97 9.28 51.03
C PHE A 37 4.02 8.11 51.27
N SER A 38 2.77 8.42 51.62
CA SER A 38 1.66 7.49 51.59
C SER A 38 1.72 6.64 50.32
N ASN A 39 1.90 5.32 50.49
CA ASN A 39 1.63 4.23 49.55
C ASN A 39 1.14 4.64 48.14
N LEU A 40 2.01 5.22 47.31
CA LEU A 40 1.79 5.23 45.87
C LEU A 40 2.34 3.90 45.34
N ASN A 41 1.54 2.86 45.53
CA ASN A 41 1.76 1.54 44.91
C ASN A 41 1.68 1.73 43.40
N ARG A 42 2.79 2.09 42.76
CA ARG A 42 2.89 2.11 41.30
C ARG A 42 2.60 0.69 40.82
N PRO A 43 1.60 0.48 39.96
CA PRO A 43 1.31 -0.84 39.43
C PRO A 43 2.57 -1.42 38.77
N LEU A 44 2.85 -2.70 39.02
CA LEU A 44 3.98 -3.39 38.40
C LEU A 44 3.73 -3.43 36.88
N ALA A 45 4.69 -2.94 36.11
CA ALA A 45 4.64 -3.04 34.66
C ALA A 45 4.93 -4.51 34.27
N ASN A 46 3.93 -5.20 33.74
CA ASN A 46 4.00 -6.60 33.29
C ASN A 46 4.01 -6.71 31.75
N PHE A 47 4.49 -5.66 31.07
CA PHE A 47 4.61 -5.66 29.62
C PHE A 47 5.74 -6.59 29.17
N PRO A 48 5.56 -7.35 28.09
CA PRO A 48 6.63 -8.16 27.52
C PRO A 48 7.79 -7.25 27.08
N PRO A 49 9.05 -7.72 27.16
CA PRO A 49 10.19 -6.99 26.63
C PRO A 49 10.08 -6.81 25.11
N LYS A 50 10.76 -5.80 24.58
CA LYS A 50 10.77 -5.51 23.14
C LYS A 50 11.53 -6.59 22.37
N ASP A 51 10.83 -7.33 21.50
CA ASP A 51 11.42 -8.41 20.69
C ASP A 51 12.57 -7.95 19.77
N TRP A 52 12.55 -6.68 19.36
CA TRP A 52 13.45 -6.14 18.34
C TRP A 52 14.77 -5.58 18.88
N GLY A 53 14.94 -5.48 20.21
CA GLY A 53 16.12 -4.88 20.84
C GLY A 53 16.62 -3.62 20.12
N ASP A 54 17.88 -3.67 19.69
CA ASP A 54 18.61 -2.60 19.01
C ASP A 54 18.79 -2.82 17.49
N ILE A 55 18.13 -3.84 16.92
CA ILE A 55 18.31 -4.27 15.51
C ILE A 55 18.13 -3.12 14.51
N PHE A 56 17.17 -2.21 14.79
CA PHE A 56 16.86 -1.07 13.93
C PHE A 56 17.63 0.22 14.27
N LEU A 57 18.50 0.22 15.29
CA LEU A 57 19.22 1.44 15.70
C LEU A 57 20.38 1.79 14.75
N CYS A 58 20.89 0.82 13.99
CA CYS A 58 21.97 1.04 13.04
C CYS A 58 21.65 0.34 11.71
N PRO A 59 20.78 0.92 10.86
CA PRO A 59 20.47 0.35 9.57
C PRO A 59 21.74 0.27 8.72
N SER A 60 22.08 -0.93 8.26
CA SER A 60 23.13 -1.10 7.25
C SER A 60 22.70 -0.35 5.99
N LYS A 61 23.54 0.56 5.49
CA LYS A 61 23.30 1.20 4.19
C LYS A 61 23.31 0.12 3.12
N MET A 62 22.14 -0.31 2.66
CA MET A 62 22.04 -1.05 1.41
C MET A 62 22.50 -0.10 0.31
N ASN A 63 23.53 -0.51 -0.41
CA ASN A 63 24.06 0.27 -1.53
C ASN A 63 23.16 -0.01 -2.73
N VAL A 64 22.17 0.86 -2.98
CA VAL A 64 21.17 0.72 -4.06
C VAL A 64 21.65 1.42 -5.34
N ASP A 65 22.95 1.66 -5.48
CA ASP A 65 23.48 2.61 -6.45
C ASP A 65 23.76 2.00 -7.84
N GLY A 66 23.34 0.75 -8.09
CA GLY A 66 23.66 0.01 -9.32
C GLY A 66 22.53 -0.19 -10.34
N GLU A 67 21.26 0.02 -9.99
CA GLU A 67 20.10 -0.43 -10.80
C GLU A 67 19.34 0.69 -11.55
N THR A 68 19.76 1.94 -11.39
CA THR A 68 18.93 3.12 -11.72
C THR A 68 18.61 3.29 -13.21
N GLN A 69 19.44 2.77 -14.12
CA GLN A 69 19.29 2.99 -15.56
C GLN A 69 18.37 1.97 -16.24
N LEU A 70 18.45 0.69 -15.87
CA LEU A 70 17.55 -0.36 -16.39
C LEU A 70 16.13 -0.16 -15.87
N GLN A 71 15.99 0.16 -14.58
CA GLN A 71 14.70 0.49 -13.99
C GLN A 71 14.03 1.62 -14.78
N HIS A 72 14.75 2.70 -15.11
CA HIS A 72 14.19 3.84 -15.83
C HIS A 72 13.55 3.47 -17.19
N GLU A 73 14.16 2.56 -17.95
CA GLU A 73 13.61 2.10 -19.23
C GLU A 73 12.37 1.19 -19.04
N GLU A 74 12.37 0.33 -18.02
CA GLU A 74 11.20 -0.49 -17.67
C GLU A 74 10.00 0.37 -17.24
N TRP A 75 10.22 1.40 -16.42
CA TRP A 75 9.17 2.35 -16.03
C TRP A 75 8.58 3.09 -17.24
N LYS A 76 9.40 3.44 -18.24
CA LYS A 76 8.91 4.08 -19.48
C LYS A 76 8.00 3.15 -20.26
N GLU A 77 8.36 1.87 -20.36
CA GLU A 77 7.58 0.89 -21.09
C GLU A 77 6.21 0.66 -20.44
N VAL A 78 6.17 0.48 -19.12
CA VAL A 78 4.91 0.34 -18.38
C VAL A 78 4.04 1.59 -18.54
N ARG A 79 4.65 2.78 -18.45
CA ARG A 79 3.95 4.07 -18.67
C ARG A 79 3.32 4.13 -20.06
N ARG A 80 4.05 3.68 -21.09
CA ARG A 80 3.54 3.59 -22.46
C ARG A 80 2.35 2.65 -22.53
N MET A 81 2.43 1.45 -21.95
CA MET A 81 1.33 0.48 -21.96
C MET A 81 0.04 1.01 -21.32
N ILE A 82 0.13 1.84 -20.27
CA ILE A 82 -1.04 2.50 -19.66
C ILE A 82 -1.66 3.54 -20.63
N LYS A 83 -0.82 4.34 -21.30
CA LYS A 83 -1.25 5.45 -22.17
C LYS A 83 -1.81 5.03 -23.53
N VAL A 84 -1.50 3.83 -24.02
CA VAL A 84 -1.94 3.42 -25.37
C VAL A 84 -3.48 3.40 -25.46
N PRO A 85 -4.09 4.17 -26.38
CA PRO A 85 -5.55 4.25 -26.50
C PRO A 85 -6.16 2.96 -27.07
N ASP A 86 -5.48 2.27 -27.99
CA ASP A 86 -5.97 1.10 -28.73
C ASP A 86 -5.81 -0.27 -28.02
N VAL A 87 -5.36 -0.30 -26.76
CA VAL A 87 -5.32 -1.56 -25.99
C VAL A 87 -6.71 -1.86 -25.45
N ASP A 88 -7.13 -3.13 -25.57
CA ASP A 88 -8.34 -3.66 -24.94
C ASP A 88 -8.48 -3.17 -23.48
N GLU A 89 -9.63 -2.56 -23.16
CA GLU A 89 -9.88 -1.92 -21.87
C GLU A 89 -9.62 -2.89 -20.71
N LEU A 90 -10.02 -4.16 -20.85
CA LEU A 90 -9.79 -5.17 -19.83
C LEU A 90 -8.31 -5.42 -19.56
N HIS A 91 -7.47 -5.49 -20.60
CA HIS A 91 -6.02 -5.65 -20.43
C HIS A 91 -5.40 -4.44 -19.72
N LYS A 92 -5.86 -3.23 -20.05
CA LYS A 92 -5.41 -2.00 -19.39
C LYS A 92 -5.80 -1.97 -17.91
N LEU A 93 -7.04 -2.33 -17.58
CA LEU A 93 -7.50 -2.42 -16.20
C LEU A 93 -6.74 -3.49 -15.41
N ARG A 94 -6.45 -4.65 -16.01
CA ARG A 94 -5.63 -5.70 -15.38
C ARG A 94 -4.19 -5.23 -15.12
N LEU A 95 -3.60 -4.47 -16.04
CA LEU A 95 -2.27 -3.87 -15.85
C LEU A 95 -2.29 -2.91 -14.65
N ILE A 96 -3.26 -2.00 -14.59
CA ILE A 96 -3.42 -1.05 -13.48
C ILE A 96 -3.60 -1.79 -12.15
N ASP A 97 -4.45 -2.81 -12.11
CA ASP A 97 -4.68 -3.64 -10.92
C ASP A 97 -3.40 -4.34 -10.46
N THR A 98 -2.63 -4.88 -11.40
CA THR A 98 -1.33 -5.52 -11.11
C THR A 98 -0.34 -4.52 -10.52
N ILE A 99 -0.22 -3.33 -11.12
CA ILE A 99 0.66 -2.25 -10.62
C ILE A 99 0.28 -1.83 -9.20
N LYS A 100 -1.01 -1.66 -8.91
CA LYS A 100 -1.52 -1.36 -7.56
C LYS A 100 -1.21 -2.47 -6.56
N ARG A 101 -1.44 -3.73 -6.93
CA ARG A 101 -1.17 -4.90 -6.07
C ARG A 101 0.31 -5.12 -5.79
N LEU A 102 1.19 -4.75 -6.72
CA LEU A 102 2.63 -4.77 -6.55
C LEU A 102 3.16 -3.63 -5.65
N GLY A 103 2.31 -2.66 -5.29
CA GLY A 103 2.70 -1.53 -4.43
C GLY A 103 3.59 -0.50 -5.12
N VAL A 104 3.61 -0.49 -6.46
CA VAL A 104 4.45 0.42 -7.28
C VAL A 104 3.65 1.47 -8.03
N SER A 105 2.35 1.61 -7.74
CA SER A 105 1.47 2.58 -8.38
C SER A 105 1.88 4.04 -8.18
N TYR A 106 2.65 4.34 -7.13
CA TYR A 106 3.14 5.69 -6.83
C TYR A 106 4.04 6.28 -7.93
N HIS A 107 4.62 5.45 -8.81
CA HIS A 107 5.39 5.91 -9.96
C HIS A 107 4.52 6.30 -11.17
N PHE A 108 3.23 5.98 -11.15
CA PHE A 108 2.30 6.08 -12.28
C PHE A 108 0.98 6.77 -11.90
N GLU A 109 0.94 7.55 -10.83
CA GLU A 109 -0.31 8.14 -10.30
C GLU A 109 -1.08 8.92 -11.37
N ILE A 110 -0.38 9.81 -12.09
CA ILE A 110 -0.97 10.63 -13.16
C ILE A 110 -1.50 9.75 -14.29
N GLU A 111 -0.72 8.76 -14.74
CA GLU A 111 -1.14 7.87 -15.81
C GLU A 111 -2.35 7.01 -15.46
N ILE A 112 -2.39 6.50 -14.23
CA ILE A 112 -3.50 5.69 -13.74
C ILE A 112 -4.75 6.56 -13.63
N GLU A 113 -4.64 7.78 -13.10
CA GLU A 113 -5.76 8.72 -12.99
C GLU A 113 -6.32 9.09 -14.37
N GLU A 114 -5.47 9.48 -15.32
CA GLU A 114 -5.87 9.79 -16.70
C GLU A 114 -6.57 8.60 -17.37
N ALA A 115 -6.02 7.39 -17.21
CA ALA A 115 -6.60 6.18 -17.79
C ALA A 115 -7.96 5.84 -17.18
N LEU A 116 -8.10 5.93 -15.85
CA LEU A 116 -9.37 5.67 -15.17
C LEU A 116 -10.42 6.74 -15.46
N ASN A 117 -10.01 8.01 -15.59
CA ASN A 117 -10.90 9.10 -15.99
C ASN A 117 -11.43 8.86 -17.41
N ASN A 118 -10.57 8.46 -18.35
CA ASN A 118 -10.99 8.10 -19.70
C ASN A 118 -12.02 6.94 -19.68
N VAL A 119 -11.74 5.88 -18.91
CA VAL A 119 -12.67 4.76 -18.71
C VAL A 119 -13.99 5.28 -18.14
N TYR A 120 -13.98 6.15 -17.12
CA TYR A 120 -15.18 6.69 -16.49
C TYR A 120 -16.06 7.47 -17.48
N GLU A 121 -15.48 8.38 -18.27
CA GLU A 121 -16.19 9.20 -19.24
C GLU A 121 -16.75 8.37 -20.41
N HIS A 122 -16.03 7.35 -20.85
CA HIS A 122 -16.43 6.50 -21.96
C HIS A 122 -17.09 5.22 -21.46
N HIS A 123 -18.39 5.31 -21.16
CA HIS A 123 -19.19 4.17 -20.72
C HIS A 123 -19.52 3.23 -21.90
N TYR A 124 -18.56 2.41 -22.33
CA TYR A 124 -18.79 1.41 -23.37
C TYR A 124 -19.68 0.27 -22.85
N GLN A 125 -20.90 0.17 -23.36
CA GLN A 125 -21.91 -0.83 -22.93
C GLN A 125 -21.81 -2.18 -23.66
N TYR A 126 -20.91 -2.33 -24.63
CA TYR A 126 -20.85 -3.53 -25.46
C TYR A 126 -19.92 -4.61 -24.86
N HIS A 127 -20.44 -5.83 -24.72
CA HIS A 127 -19.70 -7.05 -24.36
C HIS A 127 -18.98 -7.06 -22.99
N GLN A 128 -19.55 -6.44 -21.96
CA GLN A 128 -18.98 -6.52 -20.60
C GLN A 128 -19.17 -7.91 -19.99
N THR A 129 -18.07 -8.55 -19.59
CA THR A 129 -18.07 -9.78 -18.77
C THR A 129 -18.17 -9.43 -17.29
N LEU A 130 -18.54 -10.40 -16.44
CA LEU A 130 -18.56 -10.18 -14.99
C LEU A 130 -17.18 -9.73 -14.48
N GLU A 131 -16.10 -10.30 -15.02
CA GLU A 131 -14.73 -9.91 -14.70
C GLU A 131 -14.48 -8.43 -15.04
N SER A 132 -14.78 -7.99 -16.28
CA SER A 132 -14.53 -6.62 -16.69
C SER A 132 -15.36 -5.61 -15.90
N THR A 133 -16.65 -5.91 -15.64
CA THR A 133 -17.54 -5.02 -14.90
C THR A 133 -17.08 -4.88 -13.44
N SER A 134 -16.70 -6.00 -12.81
CA SER A 134 -16.25 -6.02 -11.41
C SER A 134 -14.93 -5.29 -11.24
N LEU A 135 -13.95 -5.57 -12.10
CA LEU A 135 -12.65 -4.93 -12.07
C LEU A 135 -12.76 -3.41 -12.31
N ARG A 136 -13.52 -3.01 -13.34
CA ARG A 136 -13.77 -1.59 -13.65
C ARG A 136 -14.41 -0.86 -12.48
N PHE A 137 -15.50 -1.41 -11.93
CA PHE A 137 -16.17 -0.83 -10.78
C PHE A 137 -15.22 -0.66 -9.59
N ARG A 138 -14.45 -1.71 -9.28
CA ARG A 138 -13.51 -1.72 -8.17
C ARG A 138 -12.46 -0.63 -8.31
N LEU A 139 -11.77 -0.59 -9.46
CA LEU A 139 -10.72 0.40 -9.72
C LEU A 139 -11.23 1.83 -9.72
N LEU A 140 -12.42 2.09 -10.29
CA LEU A 140 -13.04 3.41 -10.28
C LEU A 140 -13.38 3.87 -8.85
N ARG A 141 -14.01 3.01 -8.05
CA ARG A 141 -14.39 3.35 -6.67
C ARG A 141 -13.19 3.53 -5.76
N GLU A 142 -12.17 2.69 -5.88
CA GLU A 142 -10.92 2.85 -5.14
C GLU A 142 -10.25 4.20 -5.41
N SER A 143 -10.42 4.72 -6.64
CA SER A 143 -9.88 6.02 -7.06
C SER A 143 -10.85 7.19 -6.83
N GLY A 144 -11.97 6.97 -6.14
CA GLY A 144 -12.90 8.04 -5.74
C GLY A 144 -14.00 8.39 -6.76
N PHE A 145 -14.12 7.66 -7.87
CA PHE A 145 -15.18 7.87 -8.85
C PHE A 145 -16.52 7.28 -8.38
N SER A 146 -17.62 7.97 -8.72
CA SER A 146 -18.99 7.52 -8.40
C SER A 146 -19.49 6.48 -9.42
N ALA A 147 -18.91 5.27 -9.38
CA ALA A 147 -19.36 4.16 -10.22
C ALA A 147 -20.67 3.54 -9.69
N SER A 148 -21.64 3.31 -10.59
CA SER A 148 -22.93 2.67 -10.27
C SER A 148 -22.82 1.14 -10.23
N SER A 149 -23.55 0.51 -9.33
CA SER A 149 -23.57 -0.94 -9.13
C SER A 149 -24.51 -1.71 -10.08
N GLY A 150 -25.15 -1.00 -11.02
CA GLY A 150 -26.33 -1.48 -11.76
C GLY A 150 -26.13 -2.58 -12.81
N ASN A 151 -24.94 -3.15 -12.98
CA ASN A 151 -24.66 -4.10 -14.09
C ASN A 151 -24.10 -5.47 -13.66
N PHE A 152 -24.11 -5.81 -12.36
CA PHE A 152 -23.59 -7.11 -11.87
C PHE A 152 -24.54 -8.30 -12.09
N SER A 153 -25.84 -8.05 -12.22
CA SER A 153 -26.87 -9.10 -12.18
C SER A 153 -26.99 -9.94 -13.46
N LYS A 154 -26.50 -9.46 -14.61
CA LYS A 154 -26.72 -10.12 -15.92
C LYS A 154 -25.71 -11.22 -16.23
N SER A 155 -24.63 -11.36 -15.46
CA SER A 155 -23.47 -12.16 -15.85
C SER A 155 -22.98 -13.11 -14.75
N LEU A 156 -23.85 -13.55 -13.84
CA LEU A 156 -23.50 -14.50 -12.78
C LEU A 156 -23.02 -15.83 -13.40
N THR A 157 -21.69 -16.02 -13.43
CA THR A 157 -21.03 -17.22 -13.93
C THR A 157 -20.62 -18.15 -12.78
N SER A 158 -20.39 -19.42 -13.08
CA SER A 158 -19.77 -20.39 -12.15
C SER A 158 -18.24 -20.29 -12.10
N ASP A 159 -17.64 -19.34 -12.82
CA ASP A 159 -16.19 -19.15 -12.85
C ASP A 159 -15.71 -18.51 -11.55
N VAL A 160 -14.90 -19.26 -10.80
CA VAL A 160 -14.32 -18.86 -9.51
C VAL A 160 -13.50 -17.58 -9.64
N LYS A 161 -12.83 -17.34 -10.77
CA LYS A 161 -12.06 -16.11 -10.98
C LYS A 161 -12.99 -14.91 -11.10
N CYS A 162 -14.09 -15.05 -11.84
CA CYS A 162 -15.10 -14.01 -11.96
C CYS A 162 -15.79 -13.72 -10.61
N LEU A 163 -16.09 -14.78 -9.84
CA LEU A 163 -16.65 -14.66 -8.49
C LEU A 163 -15.70 -13.91 -7.54
N LEU A 164 -14.39 -14.15 -7.66
CA LEU A 164 -13.39 -13.47 -6.85
C LEU A 164 -13.33 -11.98 -7.16
N GLU A 165 -13.34 -11.57 -8.43
CA GLU A 165 -13.36 -10.15 -8.79
C GLU A 165 -14.65 -9.46 -8.32
N LEU A 166 -15.81 -10.12 -8.45
CA LEU A 166 -17.07 -9.59 -7.93
C LEU A 166 -17.06 -9.49 -6.40
N TYR A 167 -16.49 -10.47 -5.70
CA TYR A 167 -16.34 -10.46 -4.25
C TYR A 167 -15.53 -9.23 -3.80
N GLU A 168 -14.38 -8.99 -4.44
CA GLU A 168 -13.53 -7.84 -4.12
C GLU A 168 -14.23 -6.51 -4.43
N ALA A 169 -14.97 -6.44 -5.54
CA ALA A 169 -15.78 -5.28 -5.89
C ALA A 169 -16.91 -5.03 -4.87
N ALA A 170 -17.58 -6.09 -4.40
CA ALA A 170 -18.67 -5.98 -3.44
C ALA A 170 -18.22 -5.43 -2.07
N HIS A 171 -16.96 -5.61 -1.68
CA HIS A 171 -16.41 -4.99 -0.46
C HIS A 171 -16.24 -3.46 -0.55
N LEU A 172 -16.51 -2.85 -1.71
CA LEU A 172 -16.60 -1.39 -1.89
C LEU A 172 -18.04 -0.85 -1.79
N LEU A 173 -18.97 -1.66 -1.28
CA LEU A 173 -20.33 -1.24 -1.01
C LEU A 173 -20.37 -0.01 -0.08
N VAL A 174 -21.31 0.89 -0.36
CA VAL A 174 -21.70 1.97 0.56
C VAL A 174 -23.16 1.76 0.99
N HIS A 175 -23.61 2.54 1.98
CA HIS A 175 -24.97 2.42 2.51
C HIS A 175 -26.03 2.57 1.40
N GLY A 176 -26.99 1.64 1.36
CA GLY A 176 -28.12 1.66 0.43
C GLY A 176 -27.90 0.89 -0.87
N GLU A 177 -26.77 0.18 -1.03
CA GLU A 177 -26.46 -0.58 -2.24
C GLU A 177 -26.81 -2.07 -2.13
N HIS A 178 -28.11 -2.36 -2.13
CA HIS A 178 -28.64 -3.73 -2.00
C HIS A 178 -28.05 -4.72 -3.02
N ILE A 179 -27.77 -4.27 -4.25
CA ILE A 179 -27.17 -5.12 -5.29
C ILE A 179 -25.80 -5.64 -4.87
N LEU A 180 -24.98 -4.80 -4.22
CA LEU A 180 -23.66 -5.20 -3.74
C LEU A 180 -23.76 -6.04 -2.47
N GLU A 181 -24.74 -5.79 -1.61
CA GLU A 181 -25.02 -6.63 -0.45
C GLU A 181 -25.39 -8.06 -0.89
N GLU A 182 -26.29 -8.21 -1.87
CA GLU A 182 -26.63 -9.51 -2.47
C GLU A 182 -25.41 -10.16 -3.14
N ALA A 183 -24.64 -9.39 -3.92
CA ALA A 183 -23.43 -9.90 -4.58
C ALA A 183 -22.40 -10.40 -3.57
N LEU A 184 -22.25 -9.71 -2.44
CA LEU A 184 -21.33 -10.10 -1.37
C LEU A 184 -21.75 -11.44 -0.75
N VAL A 185 -23.03 -11.61 -0.43
CA VAL A 185 -23.56 -12.88 0.10
C VAL A 185 -23.37 -14.00 -0.93
N PHE A 186 -23.79 -13.77 -2.18
CA PHE A 186 -23.68 -14.73 -3.27
C PHE A 186 -22.25 -15.21 -3.48
N THR A 187 -21.32 -14.28 -3.71
CA THR A 187 -19.91 -14.61 -3.97
C THR A 187 -19.25 -15.29 -2.77
N THR A 188 -19.52 -14.84 -1.55
CA THR A 188 -18.98 -15.47 -0.34
C THR A 188 -19.38 -16.94 -0.25
N THR A 189 -20.67 -17.25 -0.46
CA THR A 189 -21.14 -18.64 -0.40
C THR A 189 -20.50 -19.52 -1.47
N HIS A 190 -20.41 -19.03 -2.71
CA HIS A 190 -19.86 -19.81 -3.81
C HIS A 190 -18.34 -20.00 -3.72
N LEU A 191 -17.60 -18.99 -3.24
CA LEU A 191 -16.17 -19.10 -2.98
C LEU A 191 -15.87 -20.09 -1.84
N GLN A 192 -16.70 -20.11 -0.78
CA GLN A 192 -16.60 -21.10 0.29
C GLN A 192 -16.87 -22.53 -0.21
N LEU A 193 -17.90 -22.72 -1.05
CA LEU A 193 -18.20 -24.01 -1.68
C LEU A 193 -17.05 -24.46 -2.59
N ALA A 194 -16.51 -23.57 -3.42
CA ALA A 194 -15.37 -23.87 -4.28
C ALA A 194 -14.12 -24.26 -3.49
N LYS A 195 -13.86 -23.57 -2.36
CA LYS A 195 -12.78 -23.93 -1.43
C LYS A 195 -13.02 -25.29 -0.77
N ALA A 196 -14.25 -25.59 -0.34
CA ALA A 196 -14.60 -26.86 0.30
C ALA A 196 -14.56 -28.05 -0.67
N ALA A 197 -14.86 -27.83 -1.95
CA ALA A 197 -14.79 -28.85 -2.99
C ALA A 197 -13.36 -29.33 -3.26
N GLY A 198 -12.33 -28.56 -2.91
CA GLY A 198 -10.93 -28.97 -3.00
C GLY A 198 -10.35 -29.05 -4.42
N ASN A 199 -11.10 -28.67 -5.44
CA ASN A 199 -10.71 -28.79 -6.86
C ASN A 199 -9.98 -27.56 -7.41
N LEU A 200 -9.56 -26.62 -6.55
CA LEU A 200 -8.87 -25.40 -6.96
C LEU A 200 -7.36 -25.58 -6.95
N GLU A 201 -6.73 -25.38 -8.09
CA GLU A 201 -5.28 -25.40 -8.22
C GLU A 201 -4.64 -24.12 -7.63
N CYS A 202 -3.37 -24.24 -7.24
CA CYS A 202 -2.54 -23.09 -6.88
C CYS A 202 -2.19 -22.30 -8.16
N PRO A 203 -2.26 -20.95 -8.18
CA PRO A 203 -2.42 -20.04 -7.03
C PRO A 203 -3.87 -19.65 -6.71
N LEU A 204 -4.85 -20.09 -7.49
CA LEU A 204 -6.25 -19.65 -7.34
C LEU A 204 -6.82 -20.01 -5.97
N SER A 205 -6.51 -21.21 -5.45
CA SER A 205 -6.93 -21.63 -4.10
C SER A 205 -6.38 -20.73 -2.98
N ALA A 206 -5.15 -20.22 -3.14
CA ALA A 206 -4.53 -19.28 -2.21
C ALA A 206 -5.21 -17.91 -2.30
N PHE A 207 -5.51 -17.43 -3.51
CA PHE A 207 -6.25 -16.16 -3.69
C PHE A 207 -7.63 -16.21 -3.06
N VAL A 208 -8.39 -17.29 -3.28
CA VAL A 208 -9.71 -17.48 -2.65
C VAL A 208 -9.60 -17.53 -1.12
N SER A 209 -8.61 -18.25 -0.60
CA SER A 209 -8.40 -18.35 0.85
C SER A 209 -8.03 -17.01 1.47
N ASN A 210 -7.16 -16.24 0.82
CA ASN A 210 -6.74 -14.92 1.29
C ASN A 210 -7.90 -13.92 1.23
N ALA A 211 -8.66 -13.88 0.13
CA ALA A 211 -9.79 -12.97 -0.02
C ALA A 211 -10.89 -13.23 1.02
N LEU A 212 -11.20 -14.50 1.30
CA LEU A 212 -12.16 -14.89 2.34
C LEU A 212 -11.65 -14.58 3.77
N TYR A 213 -10.34 -14.53 3.98
CA TYR A 213 -9.75 -14.10 5.25
C TYR A 213 -9.77 -12.56 5.38
N GLN A 214 -9.29 -11.86 4.37
CA GLN A 214 -9.24 -10.40 4.31
C GLN A 214 -9.37 -9.91 2.85
N PRO A 215 -10.46 -9.21 2.52
CA PRO A 215 -10.64 -8.56 1.21
C PRO A 215 -9.55 -7.52 0.96
N LEU A 216 -9.18 -7.31 -0.30
CA LEU A 216 -8.08 -6.42 -0.71
C LEU A 216 -8.26 -5.00 -0.18
N ARG A 217 -9.49 -4.47 -0.24
CA ARG A 217 -9.82 -3.13 0.26
C ARG A 217 -9.50 -2.94 1.74
N LYS A 218 -9.49 -4.03 2.52
CA LYS A 218 -9.22 -4.03 3.96
C LYS A 218 -7.76 -4.36 4.28
N THR A 219 -6.95 -4.67 3.28
CA THR A 219 -5.51 -4.94 3.44
C THR A 219 -4.75 -3.62 3.54
N LEU A 220 -3.78 -3.56 4.46
CA LEU A 220 -2.88 -2.42 4.56
C LEU A 220 -1.96 -2.42 3.34
N HIS A 221 -2.07 -1.39 2.50
CA HIS A 221 -1.04 -1.14 1.50
C HIS A 221 0.20 -0.60 2.20
N ILE A 222 1.35 -1.17 1.89
CA ILE A 222 2.64 -0.60 2.26
C ILE A 222 2.77 0.67 1.43
N SER A 223 2.30 1.80 1.95
CA SER A 223 2.63 3.09 1.36
C SER A 223 4.11 3.29 1.61
N SER A 224 4.90 3.21 0.53
CA SER A 224 6.22 3.80 0.49
C SER A 224 6.03 5.30 0.69
N SER A 225 6.03 5.75 1.95
CA SER A 225 6.15 7.16 2.26
C SER A 225 7.59 7.55 1.93
N GLY A 226 7.86 7.78 0.65
CA GLY A 226 9.08 8.41 0.19
C GLY A 226 9.17 9.77 0.86
N SER A 227 10.11 9.91 1.78
CA SER A 227 10.53 11.22 2.29
C SER A 227 11.01 12.03 1.08
N LYS A 228 10.20 13.02 0.69
CA LYS A 228 10.62 14.09 -0.21
C LYS A 228 11.56 15.05 0.51
#